data_AF-A0AAD9RAV8-F1
#
_entry.id   AF-A0AAD9RAV8-F1
#
_cell.length_a   1.000
_cell.length_b   1.000
_cell.length_c   1.000
_cell.angle_alpha   90.00
_cell.angle_beta   90.00
_cell.angle_gamma   90.00
#
_symmetry.space_group_name_H-M   'P 1'
#
loop_
_entity.id
_entity.type
_entity.pdbx_description
1 polymer ?
#
loop_
_entity_poly.entity_id
_entity_poly.type
_entity_poly.pdbx_seq_one_letter_code
_entity_poly.pdbx_strand_id
1 'polypeptide(L)'
;MESKCHFIMVRLTLWQLWRDCNITKSLSLIEIDDYIAENISCFVRKPYHPFEKIEIWQFLHALIEVSWRLYYWKDDEAQKNGHWRRGILATCLHEFLTHDVYPNAGNFVGLVPREYHHLLPMYSVYKLYKKIEYPPTATNILIASVKDHTMNINALPMSPITLIVPEYILNGFNCVTISEKINFLPMGEKPFIQTKMQTIQKWQSYGTKNLLLFQELGPAKIVEIMAKVCPLIKDNDSNTITNMNYSLTFLEFYEIILEVAKSIIESRKIKKVQDITSALNIELVQNDSPQVEHTSSIKTPRSVLRKNVK
;
A
#
# COMPACT_ATOMS: atom_id res chain seq x y z
N MET A 1 -30.03 17.81 15.97
CA MET A 1 -28.90 17.73 16.91
C MET A 1 -27.68 18.20 16.13
N GLU A 2 -27.27 19.44 16.33
CA GLU A 2 -26.17 20.06 15.59
C GLU A 2 -24.87 19.32 15.92
N SER A 3 -24.25 18.74 14.89
CA SER A 3 -22.92 18.14 14.98
C SER A 3 -21.91 19.25 15.27
N LYS A 4 -21.59 19.47 16.55
CA LYS A 4 -20.45 20.28 16.97
C LYS A 4 -19.19 19.63 16.40
N CYS A 5 -18.71 20.17 15.27
CA CYS A 5 -17.45 19.73 14.67
C CYS A 5 -16.31 20.22 15.56
N HIS A 6 -15.77 19.33 16.39
CA HIS A 6 -14.46 19.56 16.99
C HIS A 6 -13.44 19.21 15.92
N PHE A 7 -12.94 20.22 15.19
CA PHE A 7 -11.85 20.05 14.24
C PHE A 7 -10.60 19.62 15.01
N ILE A 8 -10.35 18.32 15.08
CA ILE A 8 -9.11 17.78 15.63
C ILE A 8 -8.24 17.42 14.43
N MET A 9 -7.24 18.25 14.15
CA MET A 9 -6.17 17.88 13.22
C MET A 9 -5.21 16.94 13.96
N VAL A 10 -4.94 15.79 13.37
CA VAL A 10 -3.82 14.92 13.78
C VAL A 10 -2.74 14.92 12.71
N ARG A 11 -1.53 14.47 13.06
CA ARG A 11 -0.40 14.43 12.11
C ARG A 11 -0.74 13.70 10.81
N LEU A 12 -1.51 12.62 10.87
CA LEU A 12 -2.01 11.90 9.70
C LEU A 12 -2.78 12.80 8.72
N THR A 13 -3.63 13.69 9.24
CA THR A 13 -4.39 14.65 8.43
C THR A 13 -3.53 15.81 7.94
N LEU A 14 -2.49 16.19 8.70
CA LEU A 14 -1.51 17.18 8.25
C LEU A 14 -0.69 16.65 7.05
N TRP A 15 -0.23 15.40 7.11
CA TRP A 15 0.41 14.75 5.97
C TRP A 15 -0.52 14.65 4.76
N GLN A 16 -1.80 14.36 4.99
CA GLN A 16 -2.78 14.33 3.91
C GLN A 16 -2.91 15.71 3.24
N LEU A 17 -2.94 16.80 4.01
CA LEU A 17 -2.97 18.16 3.47
C LEU A 17 -1.79 18.43 2.54
N TRP A 18 -0.57 18.05 2.93
CA TRP A 18 0.62 18.25 2.08
C TRP A 18 0.53 17.51 0.75
N ARG A 19 -0.04 16.30 0.74
CA ARG A 19 -0.27 15.54 -0.49
C ARG A 19 -1.37 16.14 -1.35
N ASP A 20 -2.45 16.59 -0.73
CA ASP A 20 -3.58 17.22 -1.43
C ASP A 20 -3.15 18.53 -2.08
N CYS A 21 -2.27 19.29 -1.42
CA CYS A 21 -1.61 20.47 -1.99
C CYS A 21 -0.45 20.12 -2.95
N ASN A 22 -0.23 18.84 -3.23
CA ASN A 22 0.75 18.34 -4.20
C ASN A 22 2.22 18.74 -3.89
N ILE A 23 2.52 19.00 -2.62
CA ILE A 23 3.88 19.36 -2.13
C ILE A 23 4.85 18.18 -2.26
N THR A 24 4.32 16.96 -2.20
CA THR A 24 5.10 15.71 -2.23
C THR A 24 5.77 15.39 -3.57
N LYS A 25 5.62 16.26 -4.57
CA LYS A 25 6.46 16.24 -5.78
C LYS A 25 7.87 16.78 -5.57
N SER A 26 8.05 17.60 -4.54
CA SER A 26 9.31 18.32 -4.30
C SER A 26 9.98 17.97 -2.97
N LEU A 27 9.19 17.57 -1.97
CA LEU A 27 9.64 17.22 -0.63
C LEU A 27 8.91 15.97 -0.15
N SER A 28 9.63 15.02 0.44
CA SER A 28 8.99 13.88 1.11
C SER A 28 8.25 14.35 2.36
N LEU A 29 7.25 13.57 2.79
CA LEU A 29 6.52 13.89 4.02
C LEU A 29 7.42 13.84 5.26
N ILE A 30 8.47 13.01 5.25
CA ILE A 30 9.46 12.96 6.34
C ILE A 30 10.37 14.19 6.33
N GLU A 31 10.81 14.66 5.15
CA GLU A 31 11.57 15.92 5.07
C GLU A 31 10.73 17.10 5.57
N ILE A 32 9.44 17.13 5.25
CA ILE A 32 8.52 18.15 5.77
C ILE A 32 8.47 18.11 7.30
N ASP A 33 8.27 16.93 7.90
CA ASP A 33 8.26 16.79 9.36
C ASP A 33 9.63 17.16 9.97
N ASP A 34 10.73 16.83 9.30
CA ASP A 34 12.10 17.21 9.72
C ASP A 34 12.27 18.73 9.77
N TYR A 35 11.82 19.45 8.74
CA TYR A 35 11.85 20.92 8.77
C TYR A 35 10.95 21.49 9.87
N ILE A 36 9.74 20.94 10.05
CA ILE A 36 8.84 21.37 11.13
C ILE A 36 9.49 21.12 12.50
N ALA A 37 10.22 20.02 12.68
CA ALA A 37 10.91 19.67 13.92
C ALA A 37 12.15 20.53 14.19
N GLU A 38 12.84 21.01 13.14
CA GLU A 38 13.92 22.00 13.28
C GLU A 38 13.42 23.31 13.88
N ASN A 39 12.16 23.67 13.64
CA ASN A 39 11.52 24.78 14.33
C ASN A 39 11.14 24.38 15.76
N ILE A 40 11.99 24.75 16.72
CA ILE A 40 11.81 24.49 18.16
C ILE A 40 10.43 24.97 18.66
N SER A 41 9.88 26.01 18.04
CA SER A 41 8.57 26.57 18.41
C SER A 41 7.40 25.67 18.05
N CYS A 42 7.57 24.69 17.14
CA CYS A 42 6.53 23.73 16.76
C CYS A 42 6.33 22.60 17.79
N PHE A 43 7.31 22.35 18.66
CA PHE A 43 7.32 21.25 19.63
C PHE A 43 7.03 19.86 19.03
N VAL A 44 7.26 19.68 17.74
CA VAL A 44 7.13 18.39 17.04
C VAL A 44 8.32 17.51 17.39
N ARG A 45 8.05 16.27 17.84
CA ARG A 45 9.11 15.35 18.31
C ARG A 45 9.25 14.14 17.40
N LYS A 46 10.49 13.80 17.06
CA LYS A 46 10.85 12.49 16.53
C LYS A 46 10.70 11.41 17.60
N PRO A 47 10.27 10.19 17.26
CA PRO A 47 9.77 9.77 15.95
C PRO A 47 8.29 10.14 15.71
N TYR A 48 7.97 10.57 14.49
CA TYR A 48 6.69 11.21 14.15
C TYR A 48 5.47 10.29 14.32
N HIS A 49 4.72 10.52 15.40
CA HIS A 49 3.56 9.72 15.74
C HIS A 49 2.34 10.15 14.90
N PRO A 50 1.73 9.26 14.10
CA PRO A 50 0.68 9.63 13.13
C PRO A 50 -0.59 10.17 13.78
N PHE A 51 -0.87 9.78 15.01
CA PHE A 51 -2.09 10.17 15.74
C PHE A 51 -1.83 11.27 16.77
N GLU A 52 -0.65 11.88 16.72
CA GLU A 52 -0.37 13.07 17.51
C GLU A 52 -1.30 14.21 17.10
N LYS A 53 -1.90 14.87 18.08
CA LYS A 53 -2.74 16.03 17.87
C LYS A 53 -1.88 17.21 17.43
N ILE A 54 -2.34 17.94 16.41
CA ILE A 54 -1.72 19.15 15.92
C ILE A 54 -2.61 20.32 16.36
N GLU A 55 -2.07 21.14 17.26
CA GLU A 55 -2.73 22.37 17.70
C GLU A 55 -2.70 23.41 16.58
N ILE A 56 -3.64 24.36 16.61
CA ILE A 56 -3.76 25.39 15.56
C ILE A 56 -2.47 26.20 15.38
N TRP A 57 -1.76 26.49 16.46
CA TRP A 57 -0.50 27.23 16.39
C TRP A 57 0.62 26.37 15.79
N GLN A 58 0.67 25.06 16.05
CA GLN A 58 1.60 24.13 15.39
C GLN A 58 1.32 24.05 13.90
N PHE A 59 0.04 24.02 13.53
CA PHE A 59 -0.38 24.05 12.14
C PHE A 59 0.08 25.32 11.43
N LEU A 60 -0.11 26.50 12.04
CA LEU A 60 0.35 27.77 11.47
C LEU A 60 1.88 27.82 11.31
N HIS A 61 2.64 27.35 12.31
CA HIS A 61 4.09 27.27 12.18
C HIS A 61 4.53 26.28 11.09
N ALA A 62 3.83 25.16 10.94
CA ALA A 62 4.11 24.20 9.88
C ALA A 62 3.89 24.81 8.48
N LEU A 63 2.82 25.59 8.28
CA LEU A 63 2.60 26.31 7.03
C LEU A 63 3.73 27.29 6.73
N ILE A 64 4.15 28.07 7.73
CA ILE A 64 5.24 29.05 7.58
C ILE A 64 6.54 28.33 7.24
N GLU A 65 6.91 27.28 7.99
CA GLU A 65 8.16 26.54 7.78
C GLU A 65 8.19 25.90 6.38
N VAL A 66 7.12 25.22 5.98
CA VAL A 66 7.04 24.59 4.65
C VAL A 66 7.10 25.65 3.54
N SER A 67 6.36 26.76 3.68
CA SER A 67 6.39 27.85 2.70
C SER A 67 7.78 28.46 2.54
N TRP A 68 8.48 28.67 3.66
CA TRP A 68 9.85 29.17 3.69
C TRP A 68 10.83 28.23 2.98
N ARG A 69 10.71 26.92 3.23
CA ARG A 69 11.56 25.90 2.60
C ARG A 69 11.33 25.77 1.10
N LEU A 70 10.09 25.93 0.65
CA LEU A 70 9.74 25.83 -0.76
C LEU A 70 10.20 27.05 -1.56
N TYR A 71 9.95 28.26 -1.05
CA TYR A 71 10.07 29.49 -1.83
C TYR A 71 11.32 30.33 -1.56
N TYR A 72 12.04 30.09 -0.46
CA TYR A 72 13.20 30.91 -0.10
C TYR A 72 14.45 30.10 0.18
N TRP A 73 14.33 28.95 0.86
CA TRP A 73 15.52 28.17 1.25
C TRP A 73 16.32 27.61 0.07
N LYS A 74 15.69 27.42 -1.09
CA LYS A 74 16.36 26.95 -2.32
C LYS A 74 17.17 28.05 -3.02
N ASP A 75 17.02 29.32 -2.63
CA ASP A 75 17.67 30.46 -3.27
C ASP A 75 18.99 30.79 -2.56
N ASP A 76 20.06 30.15 -3.02
CA ASP A 76 21.42 30.20 -2.44
C ASP A 76 22.01 31.63 -2.46
N GLU A 77 21.53 32.50 -3.35
CA GLU A 77 21.92 33.92 -3.41
C GLU A 77 21.30 34.75 -2.27
N ALA A 78 20.09 34.42 -1.83
CA ALA A 78 19.42 35.13 -0.75
C ALA A 78 20.05 34.85 0.63
N GLN A 79 20.60 33.65 0.81
CA GLN A 79 21.43 33.32 1.98
C GLN A 79 22.80 34.03 1.94
N LYS A 80 23.48 34.03 0.79
CA LYS A 80 24.84 34.61 0.65
C LYS A 80 24.87 36.12 0.83
N ASN A 81 23.81 36.81 0.43
CA ASN A 81 23.78 38.28 0.45
C ASN A 81 23.32 38.87 1.80
N GLY A 82 22.95 38.05 2.80
CA GLY A 82 22.67 38.47 4.18
C GLY A 82 21.56 39.51 4.38
N HIS A 83 20.87 39.92 3.31
CA HIS A 83 19.84 40.94 3.32
C HIS A 83 18.47 40.30 3.52
N TRP A 84 18.10 40.13 4.79
CA TRP A 84 16.74 39.78 5.19
C TRP A 84 15.77 40.87 4.72
N ARG A 85 15.01 40.60 3.66
CA ARG A 85 13.94 41.50 3.23
C ARG A 85 12.82 41.46 4.27
N ARG A 86 12.41 42.62 4.78
CA ARG A 86 11.23 42.71 5.68
C ARG A 86 10.02 42.09 4.97
N GLY A 87 9.29 41.26 5.70
CA GLY A 87 8.09 40.60 5.18
C GLY A 87 8.34 39.31 4.42
N ILE A 88 9.57 38.79 4.37
CA ILE A 88 9.88 37.59 3.58
C ILE A 88 9.01 36.38 3.92
N LEU A 89 8.76 36.10 5.20
CA LEU A 89 7.87 35.01 5.61
C LEU A 89 6.43 35.20 5.12
N ALA A 90 5.95 36.45 5.12
CA ALA A 90 4.62 36.76 4.61
C ALA A 90 4.56 36.60 3.08
N THR A 91 5.64 36.96 2.38
CA THR A 91 5.78 36.70 0.94
C THR A 91 5.79 35.20 0.67
N CYS A 92 6.63 34.40 1.33
CA CYS A 92 6.66 32.94 1.14
C CYS A 92 5.30 32.29 1.41
N LEU A 93 4.64 32.68 2.50
CA LEU A 93 3.31 32.17 2.82
C LEU A 93 2.28 32.56 1.76
N HIS A 94 2.34 33.80 1.25
CA HIS A 94 1.47 34.25 0.17
C HIS A 94 1.68 33.45 -1.12
N GLU A 95 2.95 33.23 -1.51
CA GLU A 95 3.32 32.41 -2.66
C GLU A 95 2.80 30.97 -2.50
N PHE A 96 3.04 30.35 -1.34
CA PHE A 96 2.56 29.01 -1.01
C PHE A 96 1.03 28.90 -1.08
N LEU A 97 0.31 29.85 -0.50
CA LEU A 97 -1.15 29.84 -0.56
C LEU A 97 -1.66 29.99 -1.99
N THR A 98 -1.06 30.89 -2.76
CA THR A 98 -1.49 31.24 -4.12
C THR A 98 -1.20 30.15 -5.14
N HIS A 99 -0.04 29.49 -5.03
CA HIS A 99 0.44 28.53 -6.02
C HIS A 99 0.22 27.07 -5.63
N ASP A 100 0.21 26.74 -4.33
CA ASP A 100 0.08 25.35 -3.89
C ASP A 100 -1.27 25.06 -3.21
N VAL A 101 -1.76 25.93 -2.32
CA VAL A 101 -2.97 25.62 -1.53
C VAL A 101 -4.25 25.90 -2.31
N TYR A 102 -4.46 27.13 -2.77
CA TYR A 102 -5.71 27.53 -3.43
C TYR A 102 -5.96 26.77 -4.75
N PRO A 103 -4.97 26.57 -5.63
CA PRO A 103 -5.20 25.84 -6.88
C PRO A 103 -5.55 24.36 -6.65
N ASN A 104 -5.13 23.79 -5.52
CA ASN A 104 -5.41 22.42 -5.14
C ASN A 104 -6.56 22.30 -4.12
N ALA A 105 -7.32 23.37 -3.88
CA ALA A 105 -8.48 23.32 -2.99
C ALA A 105 -9.51 22.31 -3.52
N GLY A 106 -9.88 21.33 -2.69
CA GLY A 106 -10.78 20.24 -3.10
C GLY A 106 -10.11 19.16 -3.94
N ASN A 107 -8.80 19.23 -4.14
CA ASN A 107 -8.02 18.07 -4.57
C ASN A 107 -7.93 17.10 -3.38
N PHE A 108 -8.15 15.82 -3.64
CA PHE A 108 -7.90 14.80 -2.61
C PHE A 108 -7.20 13.61 -3.26
N VAL A 109 -5.90 13.53 -3.02
CA VAL A 109 -4.99 12.57 -3.66
C VAL A 109 -4.91 11.26 -2.86
N GLY A 110 -5.24 11.30 -1.57
CA GLY A 110 -5.12 10.13 -0.69
C GLY A 110 -6.35 9.21 -0.64
N LEU A 111 -6.08 7.92 -0.50
CA LEU A 111 -7.12 6.89 -0.28
C LEU A 111 -7.61 6.82 1.17
N VAL A 112 -6.77 7.25 2.12
CA VAL A 112 -6.98 7.09 3.56
C VAL A 112 -8.15 7.91 4.12
N PRO A 113 -8.55 9.08 3.58
CA PRO A 113 -9.77 9.77 4.00
C PRO A 113 -11.03 9.36 3.25
N ARG A 114 -10.92 8.55 2.18
CA ARG A 114 -12.01 8.29 1.22
C ARG A 114 -12.53 6.86 1.30
N GLU A 115 -12.10 6.00 0.39
CA GLU A 115 -12.79 4.74 0.08
C GLU A 115 -12.48 3.62 1.08
N TYR A 116 -11.31 3.68 1.74
CA TYR A 116 -10.75 2.52 2.43
C TYR A 116 -10.37 2.76 3.89
N HIS A 117 -10.75 3.92 4.42
CA HIS A 117 -10.45 4.36 5.79
C HIS A 117 -11.04 3.47 6.90
N HIS A 118 -11.97 2.59 6.51
CA HIS A 118 -12.69 1.64 7.37
C HIS A 118 -12.22 0.19 7.19
N LEU A 119 -11.37 -0.10 6.21
CA LEU A 119 -11.00 -1.49 5.89
C LEU A 119 -10.03 -2.10 6.88
N LEU A 120 -9.12 -1.30 7.45
CA LEU A 120 -8.07 -1.79 8.34
C LEU A 120 -8.03 -0.99 9.65
N PRO A 121 -7.94 -1.66 10.82
CA PRO A 121 -7.65 -1.02 12.10
C PRO A 121 -6.29 -0.29 12.05
N MET A 122 -6.30 1.04 11.99
CA MET A 122 -5.10 1.86 11.80
C MET A 122 -4.06 1.62 12.89
N TYR A 123 -4.48 1.46 14.15
CA TYR A 123 -3.55 1.21 15.25
C TYR A 123 -2.84 -0.15 15.12
N SER A 124 -3.52 -1.19 14.62
CA SER A 124 -2.91 -2.50 14.38
C SER A 124 -1.90 -2.42 13.23
N VAL A 125 -2.23 -1.69 12.15
CA VAL A 125 -1.29 -1.44 11.05
C VAL A 125 -0.11 -0.59 11.51
N TYR A 126 -0.32 0.35 12.42
CA TYR A 126 0.76 1.15 13.01
C TYR A 126 1.71 0.30 13.88
N LYS A 127 1.19 -0.69 14.62
CA LYS A 127 2.06 -1.67 15.31
C LYS A 127 2.90 -2.47 14.32
N LEU A 128 2.33 -2.85 13.19
CA LEU A 128 3.04 -3.53 12.11
C LEU A 128 4.14 -2.64 11.51
N TYR A 129 3.81 -1.39 11.20
CA TYR A 129 4.75 -0.37 10.73
C TYR A 129 5.98 -0.30 11.65
N LYS A 130 5.78 -0.12 12.97
CA LYS A 130 6.86 -0.08 13.97
C LYS A 130 7.68 -1.36 14.08
N LYS A 131 7.13 -2.53 13.73
CA LYS A 131 7.86 -3.81 13.77
C LYS A 131 8.84 -3.96 12.61
N ILE A 132 8.62 -3.27 11.49
CA ILE A 132 9.53 -3.32 10.34
C ILE A 132 10.76 -2.46 10.65
N GLU A 133 10.52 -1.17 10.89
CA GLU A 133 11.45 -0.14 11.34
C GLU A 133 10.63 1.14 11.65
N TYR A 134 11.22 2.17 12.25
CA TYR A 134 10.47 3.39 12.58
C TYR A 134 11.31 4.67 12.41
N PRO A 135 11.19 5.37 11.26
CA PRO A 135 10.38 5.05 10.07
C PRO A 135 11.03 4.00 9.15
N PRO A 136 10.25 3.13 8.46
CA PRO A 136 10.78 2.20 7.47
C PRO A 136 11.08 2.89 6.14
N THR A 137 12.11 2.42 5.44
CA THR A 137 12.41 2.79 4.06
C THR A 137 11.69 1.89 3.05
N ALA A 138 11.64 2.33 1.78
CA ALA A 138 11.12 1.53 0.68
C ALA A 138 11.86 0.18 0.57
N THR A 139 13.17 0.19 0.79
CA THR A 139 14.00 -1.03 0.89
C THR A 139 13.52 -1.93 2.03
N ASN A 140 13.25 -1.40 3.22
CA ASN A 140 12.77 -2.22 4.34
C ASN A 140 11.44 -2.90 4.01
N ILE A 141 10.51 -2.18 3.36
CA ILE A 141 9.21 -2.73 2.96
C ILE A 141 9.41 -3.80 1.87
N LEU A 142 10.29 -3.56 0.90
CA LEU A 142 10.57 -4.54 -0.15
C LEU A 142 11.16 -5.83 0.45
N ILE A 143 12.16 -5.72 1.31
CA ILE A 143 12.72 -6.88 2.04
C ILE A 143 11.65 -7.55 2.91
N ALA A 144 10.76 -6.77 3.53
CA ALA A 144 9.64 -7.31 4.30
C ALA A 144 8.63 -8.12 3.46
N SER A 145 8.60 -7.86 2.17
CA SER A 145 7.64 -8.40 1.21
C SER A 145 8.21 -9.50 0.32
N VAL A 146 9.50 -9.84 0.44
CA VAL A 146 10.20 -10.85 -0.39
C VAL A 146 10.65 -12.03 0.48
N LYS A 147 10.83 -13.23 -0.10
CA LYS A 147 11.38 -14.38 0.63
C LYS A 147 12.86 -14.13 0.86
N ASP A 148 13.30 -14.36 2.09
CA ASP A 148 14.72 -14.35 2.42
C ASP A 148 15.41 -15.52 1.69
N HIS A 149 16.12 -15.22 0.60
CA HIS A 149 16.95 -16.20 -0.11
C HIS A 149 18.41 -16.18 0.39
N THR A 150 18.74 -15.30 1.34
CA THR A 150 20.11 -15.10 1.85
C THR A 150 20.47 -15.92 3.09
N MET A 151 19.60 -16.81 3.56
CA MET A 151 19.98 -17.77 4.60
C MET A 151 20.79 -18.93 4.00
N ASN A 152 22.10 -18.70 3.83
CA ASN A 152 23.07 -19.73 3.50
C ASN A 152 23.56 -20.42 4.81
N ILE A 153 23.30 -21.74 4.89
CA ILE A 153 24.06 -22.82 5.54
C ILE A 153 24.02 -23.03 7.07
N ASN A 154 23.75 -22.05 7.94
CA ASN A 154 23.62 -22.33 9.39
C ASN A 154 22.20 -22.01 9.89
N ALA A 155 21.32 -23.00 9.74
CA ALA A 155 19.90 -22.91 10.06
C ALA A 155 19.66 -22.54 11.53
N LEU A 156 19.16 -21.32 11.78
CA LEU A 156 18.31 -21.10 12.95
C LEU A 156 17.07 -22.02 12.83
N PRO A 157 16.63 -22.67 13.92
CA PRO A 157 15.59 -23.68 13.85
C PRO A 157 14.31 -23.09 13.25
N MET A 158 13.86 -23.62 12.11
CA MET A 158 12.54 -23.30 11.58
C MET A 158 11.51 -23.72 12.64
N SER A 159 10.77 -22.76 13.20
CA SER A 159 9.65 -23.07 14.07
C SER A 159 8.36 -23.07 13.24
N PRO A 160 7.43 -24.00 13.51
CA PRO A 160 6.11 -23.94 12.92
C PRO A 160 5.40 -22.70 13.48
N ILE A 161 5.16 -21.70 12.64
CA ILE A 161 4.30 -20.59 13.00
C ILE A 161 2.89 -20.94 12.53
N THR A 162 1.98 -20.99 13.49
CA THR A 162 0.54 -21.08 13.23
C THR A 162 0.08 -19.72 12.70
N LEU A 163 -0.18 -19.62 11.40
CA LEU A 163 -0.92 -18.48 10.88
C LEU A 163 -2.37 -18.64 11.33
N ILE A 164 -2.74 -17.92 12.39
CA ILE A 164 -4.12 -17.87 12.87
C ILE A 164 -4.87 -16.93 11.94
N VAL A 165 -5.66 -17.49 11.05
CA VAL A 165 -6.68 -16.71 10.34
C VAL A 165 -7.74 -16.37 11.39
N PRO A 166 -8.00 -15.07 11.68
CA PRO A 166 -8.99 -14.71 12.68
C PRO A 166 -10.34 -15.29 12.29
N GLU A 167 -11.04 -15.85 13.27
CA GLU A 167 -12.36 -16.46 13.11
C GLU A 167 -13.40 -15.45 12.61
N TYR A 168 -13.17 -14.18 12.95
CA TYR A 168 -14.05 -13.05 12.65
C TYR A 168 -13.26 -11.88 12.08
N ILE A 169 -13.67 -11.39 10.90
CA ILE A 169 -13.29 -10.07 10.40
C ILE A 169 -14.49 -9.17 10.63
N LEU A 170 -14.31 -8.11 11.41
CA LEU A 170 -15.37 -7.16 11.72
C LEU A 170 -15.36 -6.03 10.69
N ASN A 171 -16.54 -5.65 10.19
CA ASN A 171 -16.69 -4.34 9.53
C ASN A 171 -16.72 -3.27 10.63
N GLY A 172 -16.22 -2.07 10.38
CA GLY A 172 -16.12 -1.05 11.41
C GLY A 172 -15.45 0.23 10.92
N PHE A 173 -15.21 1.16 11.83
CA PHE A 173 -14.55 2.42 11.51
C PHE A 173 -13.48 2.77 12.52
N ASN A 174 -12.43 3.45 12.06
CA ASN A 174 -11.42 4.04 12.93
C ASN A 174 -12.00 5.30 13.59
N CYS A 175 -11.96 5.39 14.92
CA CYS A 175 -12.42 6.55 15.67
C CYS A 175 -11.39 6.97 16.73
N VAL A 176 -11.42 8.24 17.11
CA VAL A 176 -10.70 8.73 18.29
C VAL A 176 -11.64 8.61 19.50
N THR A 177 -11.23 7.88 20.53
CA THR A 177 -12.01 7.79 21.79
C THR A 177 -11.60 8.89 22.76
N ILE A 178 -12.32 9.00 23.90
CA ILE A 178 -12.10 10.02 24.96
C ILE A 178 -10.64 10.08 25.44
N SER A 179 -9.89 8.97 25.34
CA SER A 179 -8.46 8.93 25.68
C SER A 179 -7.51 9.35 24.55
N GLU A 180 -8.02 10.00 23.50
CA GLU A 180 -7.25 10.44 22.31
C GLU A 180 -6.54 9.30 21.57
N LYS A 181 -7.00 8.05 21.80
CA LYS A 181 -6.46 6.86 21.15
C LYS A 181 -7.33 6.48 19.97
N ILE A 182 -6.69 6.19 18.84
CA ILE A 182 -7.39 5.59 17.70
C ILE A 182 -7.76 4.15 18.05
N ASN A 183 -9.07 3.89 18.01
CA ASN A 183 -9.64 2.57 18.17
C ASN A 183 -10.43 2.22 16.91
N PHE A 184 -10.53 0.92 16.62
CA PHE A 184 -11.42 0.44 15.58
C PHE A 184 -12.72 -0.01 16.22
N LEU A 185 -13.81 0.68 15.91
CA LEU A 185 -15.14 0.34 16.40
C LEU A 185 -15.83 -0.57 15.39
N PRO A 186 -16.16 -1.81 15.76
CA PRO A 186 -16.94 -2.68 14.89
C PRO A 186 -18.35 -2.11 14.69
N MET A 187 -18.86 -2.21 13.47
CA MET A 187 -20.19 -1.79 13.08
C MET A 187 -21.12 -3.02 13.10
N GLY A 188 -22.04 -3.03 14.05
CA GLY A 188 -22.97 -4.13 14.27
C GLY A 188 -22.37 -5.29 15.07
N GLU A 189 -23.23 -6.23 15.45
CA GLU A 189 -22.85 -7.39 16.27
C GLU A 189 -22.33 -8.57 15.44
N LYS A 190 -22.53 -8.54 14.12
CA LYS A 190 -22.19 -9.65 13.23
C LYS A 190 -20.87 -9.40 12.50
N PRO A 191 -20.01 -10.42 12.40
CA PRO A 191 -18.77 -10.34 11.63
C PRO A 191 -19.06 -10.16 10.14
N PHE A 192 -18.22 -9.39 9.45
CA PHE A 192 -18.24 -9.22 7.99
C PHE A 192 -17.84 -10.51 7.27
N ILE A 193 -16.82 -11.20 7.80
CA ILE A 193 -16.43 -12.54 7.36
C ILE A 193 -16.35 -13.41 8.60
N GLN A 194 -17.09 -14.52 8.57
CA GLN A 194 -16.95 -15.60 9.53
C GLN A 194 -16.26 -16.76 8.82
N THR A 195 -15.04 -17.05 9.21
CA THR A 195 -14.26 -18.19 8.71
C THR A 195 -14.06 -19.17 9.85
N LYS A 196 -14.11 -20.49 9.57
CA LYS A 196 -13.63 -21.47 10.54
C LYS A 196 -12.17 -21.13 10.85
N MET A 197 -11.80 -21.01 12.11
CA MET A 197 -10.42 -20.78 12.51
C MET A 197 -9.53 -21.85 11.86
N GLN A 198 -8.68 -21.42 10.94
CA GLN A 198 -7.76 -22.30 10.23
C GLN A 198 -6.36 -22.08 10.77
N THR A 199 -5.80 -23.14 11.32
CA THR A 199 -4.39 -23.24 11.68
C THR A 199 -3.63 -23.64 10.42
N ILE A 200 -3.08 -22.66 9.69
CA ILE A 200 -2.19 -22.97 8.57
C ILE A 200 -0.78 -23.07 9.15
N GLN A 201 -0.23 -24.29 9.17
CA GLN A 201 1.19 -24.49 9.46
C GLN A 201 2.00 -23.96 8.28
N LYS A 202 2.68 -22.83 8.46
CA LYS A 202 3.68 -22.34 7.52
C LYS A 202 5.05 -22.40 8.16
N TRP A 203 5.99 -23.00 7.44
CA TRP A 203 7.40 -23.00 7.80
C TRP A 203 7.93 -21.59 7.60
N GLN A 204 8.32 -20.94 8.70
CA GLN A 204 8.88 -19.60 8.67
C GLN A 204 10.16 -19.57 9.51
N SER A 205 11.18 -18.91 9.00
CA SER A 205 12.41 -18.62 9.75
C SER A 205 12.10 -17.62 10.87
N TYR A 206 12.77 -17.76 12.02
CA TYR A 206 12.80 -16.73 13.06
C TYR A 206 13.41 -15.45 12.44
N GLY A 207 12.54 -14.51 12.06
CA GLY A 207 12.92 -13.29 11.32
C GLY A 207 11.97 -12.93 10.17
N THR A 208 10.97 -13.76 9.88
CA THR A 208 9.99 -13.49 8.82
C THR A 208 9.16 -12.24 9.10
N LYS A 209 9.38 -11.24 8.25
CA LYS A 209 8.70 -9.95 8.27
C LYS A 209 7.23 -10.14 7.83
N ASN A 210 6.32 -9.42 8.47
CA ASN A 210 4.86 -9.62 8.49
C ASN A 210 4.11 -9.34 7.15
N LEU A 211 4.79 -9.18 6.01
CA LEU A 211 4.18 -8.79 4.72
C LEU A 211 4.28 -9.88 3.63
N LEU A 212 4.47 -11.15 4.02
CA LEU A 212 4.71 -12.26 3.08
C LEU A 212 3.63 -12.46 2.01
N LEU A 213 2.38 -12.04 2.24
CA LEU A 213 1.34 -12.11 1.22
C LEU A 213 1.65 -11.23 0.00
N PHE A 214 2.49 -10.21 0.16
CA PHE A 214 2.86 -9.29 -0.91
C PHE A 214 3.75 -9.97 -1.96
N GLN A 215 4.37 -11.11 -1.62
CA GLN A 215 5.17 -11.93 -2.53
C GLN A 215 4.38 -12.36 -3.77
N GLU A 216 3.05 -12.46 -3.69
CA GLU A 216 2.21 -12.85 -4.82
C GLU A 216 2.28 -11.88 -6.01
N LEU A 217 2.63 -10.61 -5.77
CA LEU A 217 2.79 -9.60 -6.83
C LEU A 217 4.21 -9.58 -7.43
N GLY A 218 5.19 -10.11 -6.69
CA GLY A 218 6.60 -9.97 -7.04
C GLY A 218 7.18 -8.57 -6.75
N PRO A 219 8.52 -8.46 -6.65
CA PRO A 219 9.20 -7.24 -6.20
C PRO A 219 8.97 -6.04 -7.13
N ALA A 220 8.96 -6.25 -8.46
CA ALA A 220 8.79 -5.18 -9.43
C ALA A 220 7.46 -4.43 -9.24
N LYS A 221 6.35 -5.18 -9.07
CA LYS A 221 5.03 -4.58 -8.89
C LYS A 221 4.88 -3.87 -7.55
N ILE A 222 5.51 -4.39 -6.50
CA ILE A 222 5.54 -3.72 -5.20
C ILE A 222 6.26 -2.36 -5.32
N VAL A 223 7.43 -2.33 -5.97
CA VAL A 223 8.18 -1.07 -6.18
C VAL A 223 7.38 -0.08 -7.03
N GLU A 224 6.67 -0.56 -8.06
CA GLU A 224 5.77 0.28 -8.86
C GLU A 224 4.66 0.91 -8.00
N ILE A 225 4.05 0.14 -7.09
CA ILE A 225 3.04 0.66 -6.15
C ILE A 225 3.66 1.66 -5.18
N MET A 226 4.87 1.38 -4.65
CA MET A 226 5.58 2.34 -3.80
C MET A 226 5.85 3.65 -4.53
N ALA A 227 6.32 3.60 -5.78
CA ALA A 227 6.57 4.80 -6.59
C ALA A 227 5.29 5.57 -6.95
N LYS A 228 4.15 4.87 -7.07
CA LYS A 228 2.84 5.51 -7.25
C LYS A 228 2.41 6.30 -6.01
N VAL A 229 2.63 5.75 -4.81
CA VAL A 229 2.26 6.40 -3.54
C VAL A 229 3.26 7.48 -3.15
N CYS A 230 4.56 7.25 -3.40
CA CYS A 230 5.68 8.11 -3.06
C CYS A 230 6.41 8.52 -4.35
N PRO A 231 6.02 9.63 -5.00
CA PRO A 231 6.56 10.03 -6.30
C PRO A 231 8.09 10.16 -6.32
N LEU A 232 8.71 10.57 -5.21
CA LEU A 232 10.16 10.79 -5.10
C LEU A 232 11.00 9.50 -5.08
N ILE A 233 10.40 8.31 -5.09
CA ILE A 233 11.13 7.03 -5.27
C ILE A 233 11.63 6.88 -6.72
N LYS A 234 10.91 7.51 -7.66
CA LYS A 234 11.11 7.34 -9.10
C LYS A 234 11.37 8.68 -9.74
N ASP A 235 12.33 8.72 -10.64
CA ASP A 235 12.56 9.89 -11.47
C ASP A 235 11.46 10.01 -12.53
N ASN A 236 10.79 11.16 -12.58
CA ASN A 236 9.65 11.38 -13.47
C ASN A 236 10.06 11.43 -14.95
N ASP A 237 11.29 11.88 -15.24
CA ASP A 237 11.76 12.10 -16.61
C ASP A 237 12.29 10.81 -17.24
N SER A 238 13.13 10.07 -16.52
CA SER A 238 13.73 8.82 -16.98
C SER A 238 12.88 7.58 -16.68
N ASN A 239 11.83 7.73 -15.86
CA ASN A 239 10.98 6.63 -15.39
C ASN A 239 11.78 5.54 -14.63
N THR A 240 12.97 5.87 -14.10
CA THR A 240 13.86 4.96 -13.38
C THR A 240 13.69 5.07 -11.87
N ILE A 241 13.91 3.97 -11.15
CA ILE A 241 13.89 3.98 -9.68
C ILE A 241 15.21 4.56 -9.18
N THR A 242 15.14 5.69 -8.48
CA THR A 242 16.32 6.45 -8.06
C THR A 242 16.53 6.48 -6.55
N ASN A 243 15.47 6.32 -5.75
CA ASN A 243 15.56 6.45 -4.30
C ASN A 243 14.83 5.34 -3.52
N MET A 244 15.47 4.18 -3.37
CA MET A 244 14.98 3.10 -2.52
C MET A 244 15.25 3.30 -1.02
N ASN A 245 16.04 4.32 -0.66
CA ASN A 245 16.27 4.72 0.74
C ASN A 245 15.21 5.70 1.25
N TYR A 246 14.22 6.06 0.41
CA TYR A 246 13.08 6.89 0.79
C TYR A 246 12.44 6.36 2.07
N SER A 247 12.49 7.15 3.14
CA SER A 247 11.79 6.85 4.39
C SER A 247 10.30 7.15 4.22
N LEU A 248 9.44 6.24 4.66
CA LEU A 248 8.00 6.37 4.54
C LEU A 248 7.39 6.81 5.86
N THR A 249 6.42 7.72 5.78
CA THR A 249 5.49 7.97 6.87
C THR A 249 4.50 6.82 7.03
N PHE A 250 3.77 6.81 8.15
CA PHE A 250 2.69 5.86 8.35
C PHE A 250 1.56 6.03 7.32
N LEU A 251 1.29 7.26 6.84
CA LEU A 251 0.28 7.51 5.82
C LEU A 251 0.61 6.76 4.52
N GLU A 252 1.83 6.94 4.03
CA GLU A 252 2.30 6.29 2.80
C GLU A 252 2.36 4.77 2.97
N PHE A 253 2.85 4.29 4.11
CA PHE A 253 2.87 2.86 4.41
C PHE A 253 1.46 2.24 4.41
N TYR A 254 0.50 2.89 5.07
CA TYR A 254 -0.88 2.42 5.13
C TYR A 254 -1.50 2.36 3.74
N GLU A 255 -1.24 3.36 2.90
CA GLU A 255 -1.74 3.41 1.53
C GLU A 255 -1.11 2.34 0.62
N ILE A 256 0.20 2.09 0.76
CA ILE A 256 0.88 0.99 0.06
C ILE A 256 0.25 -0.35 0.42
N ILE A 257 -0.08 -0.60 1.70
CA ILE A 257 -0.75 -1.84 2.10
C ILE A 257 -2.09 -2.00 1.39
N LEU A 258 -2.89 -0.93 1.32
CA LEU A 258 -4.18 -0.95 0.66
C LEU A 258 -4.06 -1.22 -0.84
N GLU A 259 -3.15 -0.52 -1.52
CA GLU A 259 -2.93 -0.66 -2.96
C GLU A 259 -2.35 -2.04 -3.33
N VAL A 260 -1.45 -2.58 -2.50
CA VAL A 260 -0.95 -3.95 -2.67
C VAL A 260 -2.06 -4.96 -2.48
N ALA A 261 -2.88 -4.83 -1.43
CA ALA A 261 -4.00 -5.74 -1.19
C ALA A 261 -5.01 -5.72 -2.35
N LYS A 262 -5.34 -4.53 -2.87
CA LYS A 262 -6.18 -4.34 -4.06
C LYS A 262 -5.59 -5.05 -5.28
N SER A 263 -4.31 -4.84 -5.55
CA SER A 263 -3.60 -5.44 -6.69
C SER A 263 -3.56 -6.97 -6.61
N ILE A 264 -3.41 -7.54 -5.40
CA ILE A 264 -3.46 -9.00 -5.20
C ILE A 264 -4.85 -9.55 -5.52
N ILE A 265 -5.90 -8.89 -5.05
CA ILE A 265 -7.30 -9.30 -5.30
C ILE A 265 -7.59 -9.26 -6.80
N GLU A 266 -7.19 -8.20 -7.49
CA GLU A 266 -7.35 -8.05 -8.94
C GLU A 266 -6.58 -9.16 -9.69
N SER A 267 -5.32 -9.40 -9.34
CA SER A 267 -4.51 -10.47 -9.94
C SER A 267 -5.15 -11.85 -9.77
N ARG A 268 -5.74 -12.13 -8.59
CA ARG A 268 -6.43 -13.40 -8.33
C ARG A 268 -7.74 -13.53 -9.12
N LYS A 269 -8.50 -12.44 -9.31
CA LYS A 269 -9.70 -12.43 -10.14
C LYS A 269 -9.36 -12.73 -11.61
N ILE A 270 -8.31 -12.10 -12.13
CA ILE A 270 -7.83 -12.33 -13.50
C ILE A 270 -7.41 -13.79 -13.70
N LYS A 271 -6.62 -14.35 -12.77
CA LYS A 271 -6.24 -15.77 -12.81
C LYS A 271 -7.45 -16.70 -12.83
N LYS A 272 -8.44 -16.48 -11.96
CA LYS A 272 -9.67 -17.29 -11.97
C LYS A 272 -10.41 -17.25 -13.30
N VAL A 273 -10.51 -16.07 -13.92
CA VAL A 273 -11.14 -15.93 -15.24
C VAL A 273 -10.32 -16.67 -16.31
N GLN A 274 -9.00 -16.55 -16.28
CA GLN A 274 -8.11 -17.27 -17.20
C GLN A 274 -8.21 -18.79 -17.03
N ASP A 275 -8.25 -19.28 -15.80
CA ASP A 275 -8.37 -20.72 -15.50
C ASP A 275 -9.71 -21.28 -16.04
N ILE A 276 -10.81 -20.53 -15.86
CA ILE A 276 -12.13 -20.90 -16.41
C ILE A 276 -12.12 -20.91 -17.94
N THR A 277 -11.58 -19.88 -18.58
CA THR A 277 -11.48 -19.80 -20.05
C THR A 277 -10.59 -20.90 -20.61
N SER A 278 -9.50 -21.24 -19.91
CA SER A 278 -8.60 -22.32 -20.30
C SER A 278 -9.27 -23.68 -20.21
N ALA A 279 -10.05 -23.92 -19.15
CA ALA A 279 -10.82 -25.16 -18.99
C ALA A 279 -11.90 -25.33 -20.07
N LEU A 280 -12.64 -24.26 -20.41
CA LEU A 280 -13.63 -24.26 -21.49
C LEU A 280 -13.01 -24.52 -22.87
N ASN A 281 -11.82 -23.96 -23.14
CA ASN A 281 -11.10 -24.21 -24.38
C ASN A 281 -10.60 -25.66 -24.49
N ILE A 282 -10.24 -26.30 -23.38
CA ILE A 282 -9.85 -27.72 -23.36
C ILE A 282 -11.05 -28.63 -23.62
N GLU A 283 -12.23 -28.32 -23.07
CA GLU A 283 -13.46 -29.08 -23.32
C GLU A 283 -13.93 -28.98 -24.78
N LEU A 284 -13.77 -27.82 -25.43
CA LEU A 284 -14.06 -27.65 -26.86
C LEU A 284 -13.12 -28.47 -27.74
N VAL A 285 -11.82 -28.54 -27.40
CA VAL A 285 -10.83 -29.35 -28.15
C VAL A 285 -11.02 -30.85 -27.95
N GLN A 286 -11.54 -31.29 -26.80
CA GLN A 286 -11.84 -32.71 -26.55
C GLN A 286 -13.14 -33.18 -27.22
N ASN A 287 -14.09 -32.29 -27.50
CA ASN A 287 -15.33 -32.63 -28.19
C ASN A 287 -15.22 -32.69 -29.73
N ASP A 288 -14.13 -32.17 -30.32
CA ASP A 288 -13.89 -32.15 -31.78
C ASP A 288 -12.97 -33.27 -32.29
N SER A 289 -12.66 -34.28 -31.47
CA SER A 289 -11.87 -35.44 -31.92
C SER A 289 -12.75 -36.47 -32.66
N PRO A 290 -12.40 -36.91 -33.90
CA PRO A 290 -13.25 -37.80 -34.68
C PRO A 290 -13.34 -39.20 -34.07
N GLN A 291 -14.56 -39.71 -33.90
CA GLN A 291 -14.81 -41.12 -33.62
C GLN A 291 -14.35 -41.96 -34.83
N VAL A 292 -13.25 -42.67 -34.67
CA VAL A 292 -12.83 -43.71 -35.62
C VAL A 292 -13.65 -44.96 -35.32
N GLU A 293 -14.69 -45.19 -36.13
CA GLU A 293 -15.44 -46.45 -36.16
C GLU A 293 -14.51 -47.60 -36.56
N HIS A 294 -14.29 -48.54 -35.64
CA HIS A 294 -13.72 -49.84 -35.95
C HIS A 294 -14.79 -50.71 -36.63
N THR A 295 -14.83 -50.74 -37.96
CA THR A 295 -15.57 -51.77 -38.70
C THR A 295 -14.72 -53.02 -38.83
N SER A 296 -15.06 -54.04 -38.04
CA SER A 296 -14.62 -55.43 -38.21
C SER A 296 -15.49 -56.13 -39.26
N SER A 297 -14.89 -56.69 -40.32
CA SER A 297 -15.58 -57.61 -41.24
C SER A 297 -14.73 -58.83 -41.63
N ILE A 298 -14.98 -59.91 -40.91
CA ILE A 298 -15.33 -61.27 -41.37
C ILE A 298 -14.47 -61.91 -42.49
N LYS A 299 -13.76 -62.98 -42.10
CA LYS A 299 -13.17 -64.01 -42.97
C LYS A 299 -14.25 -64.93 -43.53
N THR A 300 -14.23 -65.21 -44.83
CA THR A 300 -14.98 -66.31 -45.46
C THR A 300 -14.09 -67.53 -45.75
N PRO A 301 -14.56 -68.78 -45.54
CA PRO A 301 -13.86 -69.99 -45.96
C PRO A 301 -14.29 -70.45 -47.37
N ARG A 302 -13.34 -71.07 -48.08
CA ARG A 302 -13.55 -71.82 -49.33
C ARG A 302 -14.53 -72.98 -49.13
N SER A 303 -15.44 -73.19 -50.09
CA SER A 303 -15.88 -74.54 -50.43
C SER A 303 -16.20 -74.68 -51.92
N VAL A 304 -15.80 -75.82 -52.45
CA VAL A 304 -15.95 -76.33 -53.81
C VAL A 304 -17.26 -77.12 -53.87
N LEU A 305 -18.09 -76.93 -54.89
CA LEU A 305 -18.93 -78.02 -55.41
C LEU A 305 -19.48 -77.73 -56.82
N ARG A 306 -19.11 -78.66 -57.72
CA ARG A 306 -19.66 -78.89 -59.06
C ARG A 306 -21.19 -79.05 -59.01
N LYS A 307 -21.87 -78.60 -60.08
CA LYS A 307 -22.88 -79.40 -60.80
C LYS A 307 -23.07 -78.85 -62.22
N ASN A 308 -22.73 -79.70 -63.21
CA ASN A 308 -23.24 -79.64 -64.57
C ASN A 308 -24.77 -79.86 -64.56
N VAL A 309 -25.50 -79.31 -65.55
CA VAL A 309 -26.42 -80.04 -66.45
C VAL A 309 -27.00 -79.04 -67.47
N LYS A 310 -26.84 -79.42 -68.75
CA LYS A 310 -27.45 -78.92 -70.00
C LYS A 310 -27.04 -77.55 -70.51
#